data_AF-A0A920VYH6-F1
#
_entry.id   AF-A0A920VYH6-F1
#
_cell.length_a   1.000
_cell.length_b   1.000
_cell.length_c   1.000
_cell.angle_alpha   90.00
_cell.angle_beta   90.00
_cell.angle_gamma   90.00
#
_symmetry.space_group_name_H-M   'P 1'
#
loop_
_entity.id
_entity.type
_entity.pdbx_description
1 polymer ?
#
loop_
_entity_poly.entity_id
_entity_poly.type
_entity_poly.pdbx_seq_one_letter_code
_entity_poly.pdbx_strand_id
1 'polypeptide(L)'
;MKKFRLQKVKLNKKLILFKKRYQHLMASVDQNRILTQTQTTMAVPRRKTSRSQRDHRRGHIKIPKSALSECTNCHALIRPHRVCPECGFYKGVEVIEIKAS
;
A
#
# COMPACT_ATOMS: atom_id res chain seq x y z
N MET A 1 -4.52 84.44 -0.89
CA MET A 1 -5.11 83.38 -1.76
C MET A 1 -4.17 82.19 -2.00
N LYS A 2 -3.51 81.60 -0.98
CA LYS A 2 -2.66 80.39 -1.13
C LYS A 2 -2.73 79.41 0.06
N LYS A 3 -3.82 79.43 0.85
CA LYS A 3 -4.00 78.52 2.01
C LYS A 3 -4.97 77.35 1.77
N PHE A 4 -5.65 77.29 0.63
CA PHE A 4 -6.66 76.23 0.35
C PHE A 4 -6.22 75.12 -0.61
N ARG A 5 -5.02 75.20 -1.23
CA ARG A 5 -4.55 74.21 -2.23
C ARG A 5 -3.54 73.18 -1.71
N LEU A 6 -3.09 73.29 -0.45
CA LEU A 6 -2.11 72.36 0.14
C LEU A 6 -2.72 71.35 1.13
N GLN A 7 -4.03 71.40 1.38
CA GLN A 7 -4.71 70.45 2.28
C GLN A 7 -5.34 69.25 1.53
N LYS A 8 -5.70 69.36 0.25
CA LYS A 8 -6.30 68.25 -0.52
C LYS A 8 -5.29 67.25 -1.12
N VAL A 9 -4.02 67.60 -1.30
CA VAL A 9 -2.98 66.66 -1.78
C VAL A 9 -2.42 65.79 -0.64
N LYS A 10 -2.42 66.30 0.60
CA LYS A 10 -1.95 65.56 1.79
C LYS A 10 -2.94 64.52 2.32
N LEU A 11 -4.25 64.68 2.07
CA LEU A 11 -5.28 63.69 2.45
C LEU A 11 -5.33 62.48 1.49
N ASN A 12 -4.97 62.64 0.22
CA ASN A 12 -4.91 61.52 -0.73
C ASN A 12 -3.60 60.70 -0.63
N LYS A 13 -2.46 61.28 -0.25
CA LYS A 13 -1.22 60.51 -0.03
C LYS A 13 -1.28 59.60 1.21
N LYS A 14 -1.93 60.03 2.30
CA LYS A 14 -2.14 59.22 3.52
C LYS A 14 -3.05 58.01 3.24
N LEU A 15 -4.11 58.20 2.44
CA LEU A 15 -5.03 57.13 2.01
C LEU A 15 -4.40 56.13 1.00
N ILE A 16 -3.53 56.60 0.10
CA ILE A 16 -2.81 55.74 -0.87
C ILE A 16 -1.75 54.89 -0.17
N LEU A 17 -1.02 55.44 0.81
CA LEU A 17 -0.06 54.69 1.64
C LEU A 17 -0.75 53.71 2.59
N PHE A 18 -1.96 54.00 3.04
CA PHE A 18 -2.75 53.11 3.89
C PHE A 18 -3.35 51.92 3.10
N LYS A 19 -3.86 52.16 1.88
CA LYS A 19 -4.36 51.10 0.98
C LYS A 19 -3.25 50.18 0.43
N LYS A 20 -2.05 50.70 0.12
CA LYS A 20 -0.90 49.87 -0.30
C LYS A 20 -0.35 48.98 0.83
N ARG A 21 -0.53 49.37 2.09
CA ARG A 21 -0.14 48.55 3.26
C ARG A 21 -1.17 47.46 3.59
N TYR A 22 -2.42 47.65 3.19
CA TYR A 22 -3.51 46.70 3.43
C TYR A 22 -3.63 45.61 2.34
N GLN A 23 -3.16 45.86 1.12
CA GLN A 23 -3.13 44.85 0.05
C GLN A 23 -2.09 43.74 0.29
N HIS A 24 -1.01 44.00 1.03
CA HIS A 24 0.02 43.01 1.33
C HIS A 24 -0.29 42.12 2.56
N LEU A 25 -1.27 42.52 3.38
CA LEU A 25 -1.66 41.79 4.60
C LEU A 25 -2.80 40.79 4.36
N MET A 26 -3.49 40.88 3.21
CA MET A 26 -4.61 40.01 2.82
C MET A 26 -4.37 39.25 1.51
N ALA A 27 -3.21 39.38 0.87
CA ALA A 27 -2.79 38.59 -0.28
C ALA A 27 -1.76 37.55 0.17
N SER A 28 -2.24 36.31 0.27
CA SER A 28 -1.53 35.07 0.63
C SER A 28 -0.77 35.12 1.97
N VAL A 29 -1.38 34.80 3.12
CA VAL A 29 -1.90 33.47 3.38
C VAL A 29 -1.26 32.46 2.42
N ASP A 30 -0.01 32.07 2.69
CA ASP A 30 0.55 30.83 2.14
C ASP A 30 -0.25 29.66 2.72
N GLN A 31 -1.47 29.52 2.21
CA GLN A 31 -2.46 28.50 2.53
C GLN A 31 -2.02 27.13 2.00
N ASN A 32 -0.77 27.00 1.55
CA ASN A 32 -0.18 25.77 1.01
C ASN A 32 1.12 25.35 1.72
N ARG A 33 1.28 25.69 3.01
CA ARG A 33 2.31 25.05 3.87
C ARG A 33 1.75 23.96 4.79
N ILE A 34 0.42 23.77 4.84
CA ILE A 34 -0.23 22.76 5.71
C ILE A 34 -1.12 21.76 4.93
N LEU A 35 -1.33 21.94 3.62
CA LEU A 35 -2.25 21.08 2.83
C LEU A 35 -1.58 20.00 1.96
N THR A 36 -0.27 19.74 2.13
CA THR A 36 0.37 18.51 1.60
C THR A 36 0.53 17.42 2.67
N GLN A 37 0.04 17.66 3.88
CA GLN A 37 0.06 16.71 5.00
C GLN A 37 -1.31 16.08 5.28
N THR A 38 -2.34 16.52 4.58
CA THR A 38 -3.67 15.93 4.69
C THR A 38 -3.88 14.90 3.59
N GLN A 39 -3.80 13.64 4.00
CA GLN A 39 -4.52 12.50 3.43
C GLN A 39 -3.94 11.86 2.16
N THR A 40 -2.90 11.05 2.35
CA THR A 40 -3.09 9.63 2.08
C THR A 40 -3.38 8.93 3.40
N THR A 41 -4.65 8.64 3.63
CA THR A 41 -5.14 7.75 4.68
C THR A 41 -4.75 6.30 4.37
N MET A 42 -3.46 6.06 4.18
CA MET A 42 -2.89 4.73 3.97
C MET A 42 -1.75 4.56 4.96
N ALA A 43 -1.82 3.49 5.76
CA ALA A 43 -0.78 3.19 6.73
C ALA A 43 0.54 2.90 6.00
N VAL A 44 1.51 3.81 6.13
CA VAL A 44 2.88 3.64 5.59
C VAL A 44 3.82 3.23 6.71
N PRO A 45 4.70 2.22 6.52
CA PRO A 45 5.68 1.84 7.53
C PRO A 45 6.66 3.00 7.81
N ARG A 46 6.81 3.38 9.08
CA ARG A 46 7.72 4.45 9.51
C ARG A 46 9.20 4.16 9.21
N ARG A 47 9.61 2.88 9.24
CA ARG A 47 11.00 2.42 9.03
C ARG A 47 11.01 1.07 8.31
N LYS A 48 12.12 0.78 7.63
CA LYS A 48 12.40 -0.53 7.05
C LYS A 48 12.53 -1.59 8.15
N THR A 49 11.87 -2.73 7.98
CA THR A 49 12.02 -3.90 8.86
C THR A 49 13.46 -4.43 8.80
N SER A 50 14.07 -4.75 9.95
CA SER A 50 15.43 -5.30 10.01
C SER A 50 15.50 -6.70 9.37
N ARG A 51 16.71 -7.12 8.96
CA ARG A 51 16.91 -8.46 8.38
C ARG A 51 16.46 -9.56 9.35
N SER A 52 16.93 -9.50 10.60
CA SER A 52 16.56 -10.43 11.67
C SER A 52 15.05 -10.47 11.91
N GLN A 53 14.37 -9.32 12.03
CA GLN A 53 12.93 -9.30 12.31
C GLN A 53 12.09 -9.87 11.15
N ARG A 54 12.49 -9.62 9.90
CA ARG A 54 11.88 -10.25 8.72
C ARG A 54 12.10 -11.76 8.73
N ASP A 55 13.30 -12.23 9.06
CA ASP A 55 13.63 -13.66 9.05
C ASP A 55 12.95 -14.42 10.20
N HIS A 56 12.89 -13.86 11.40
CA HIS A 56 12.11 -14.42 12.51
C HIS A 56 10.62 -14.55 12.14
N ARG A 57 10.03 -13.52 11.52
CA ARG A 57 8.64 -13.60 11.05
C ARG A 57 8.43 -14.68 9.99
N ARG A 58 9.39 -14.86 9.07
CA ARG A 58 9.34 -15.89 8.02
C ARG A 58 9.63 -17.30 8.54
N GLY A 59 10.24 -17.46 9.72
CA GLY A 59 10.59 -18.76 10.30
C GLY A 59 9.39 -19.70 10.51
N HIS A 60 8.19 -19.17 10.69
CA HIS A 60 6.97 -19.98 10.81
C HIS A 60 6.40 -20.46 9.47
N ILE A 61 6.79 -19.82 8.36
CA ILE A 61 6.26 -20.08 7.02
C ILE A 61 7.14 -21.14 6.34
N LYS A 62 7.01 -22.39 6.78
CA LYS A 62 7.69 -23.55 6.17
C LYS A 62 6.73 -24.30 5.24
N ILE A 63 7.25 -24.79 4.11
CA ILE A 63 6.50 -25.67 3.19
C ILE A 63 6.65 -27.11 3.71
N PRO A 64 5.58 -27.77 4.17
CA PRO A 64 5.66 -29.16 4.61
C PRO A 64 5.81 -30.10 3.42
N LYS A 65 6.47 -31.25 3.62
CA LYS A 65 6.50 -32.32 2.64
C LYS A 65 5.10 -32.93 2.50
N SER A 66 4.71 -33.32 1.29
CA SER A 66 3.44 -34.01 1.08
C SER A 66 3.48 -35.40 1.70
N ALA A 67 2.42 -35.79 2.40
CA ALA A 67 2.23 -37.16 2.87
C ALA A 67 2.06 -38.09 1.66
N LEU A 68 2.89 -39.13 1.61
CA LEU A 68 2.83 -40.20 0.61
C LEU A 68 2.67 -41.53 1.35
N SER A 69 1.86 -42.42 0.78
CA SER A 69 1.61 -43.78 1.24
C SER A 69 1.88 -44.76 0.10
N GLU A 70 2.29 -45.98 0.42
CA GLU A 70 2.49 -47.01 -0.60
C GLU A 70 1.16 -47.53 -1.14
N CYS A 71 1.09 -47.72 -2.46
CA CYS A 71 -0.05 -48.37 -3.10
C CYS A 71 0.00 -49.88 -2.84
N THR A 72 -1.14 -50.48 -2.47
CA THR A 72 -1.22 -51.93 -2.19
C THR A 72 -1.08 -52.81 -3.44
N ASN A 73 -1.29 -52.28 -4.65
CA ASN A 73 -1.27 -53.06 -5.88
C ASN A 73 0.08 -52.98 -6.61
N CYS A 74 0.61 -51.76 -6.81
CA CYS A 74 1.84 -51.54 -7.57
C CYS A 74 3.04 -51.05 -6.73
N HIS A 75 2.88 -50.90 -5.42
CA HIS A 75 3.91 -50.38 -4.50
C HIS A 75 4.48 -48.99 -4.84
N ALA A 76 3.86 -48.25 -5.76
CA ALA A 76 4.20 -46.86 -6.03
C ALA A 76 3.79 -45.95 -4.87
N LEU A 77 4.55 -44.86 -4.67
CA LEU A 77 4.23 -43.82 -3.69
C LEU A 77 3.08 -42.95 -4.21
N ILE A 78 1.96 -42.97 -3.50
CA ILE A 78 0.75 -42.22 -3.85
C ILE A 78 0.36 -41.25 -2.74
N ARG A 79 -0.46 -40.25 -3.08
CA ARG A 79 -1.14 -39.46 -2.05
C ARG A 79 -2.29 -40.28 -1.46
N PRO A 80 -2.50 -40.24 -0.13
CA PRO A 80 -3.60 -40.95 0.50
C PRO A 80 -4.96 -40.41 -0.01
N HIS A 81 -5.97 -41.28 -0.01
CA HIS A 81 -7.33 -41.00 -0.49
C HIS A 81 -7.44 -40.56 -1.97
N ARG A 82 -6.46 -40.90 -2.81
CA ARG A 82 -6.52 -40.70 -4.26
C ARG A 82 -6.39 -42.03 -5.00
N VAL A 83 -6.91 -42.08 -6.22
CA VAL A 83 -6.68 -43.20 -7.15
C VAL A 83 -5.20 -43.21 -7.53
N CYS A 84 -4.60 -44.39 -7.61
CA CYS A 84 -3.22 -44.52 -8.05
C CYS A 84 -3.09 -44.12 -9.53
N PRO A 85 -2.18 -43.20 -9.90
CA PRO A 85 -2.01 -42.79 -11.30
C PRO A 85 -1.32 -43.85 -12.16
N GLU A 86 -0.61 -44.81 -11.56
CA GLU A 86 0.11 -45.86 -12.28
C GLU A 86 -0.80 -47.04 -12.62
N CYS A 87 -1.63 -47.48 -11.65
CA CYS A 87 -2.45 -48.69 -11.82
C CYS A 87 -3.95 -48.42 -11.95
N GLY A 88 -4.46 -47.21 -11.63
CA GLY A 88 -5.89 -46.90 -11.75
C GLY A 88 -6.79 -47.50 -10.66
N PHE A 89 -6.19 -48.16 -9.66
CA PHE A 89 -6.91 -48.79 -8.56
C PHE A 89 -7.13 -47.85 -7.36
N TYR A 90 -8.29 -47.99 -6.72
CA TYR A 90 -8.61 -47.40 -5.41
C TYR A 90 -9.31 -48.44 -4.54
N LYS A 91 -8.78 -48.71 -3.34
CA LYS A 91 -9.30 -49.72 -2.40
C LYS A 91 -9.52 -51.11 -3.05
N GLY A 92 -8.65 -51.51 -3.98
CA GLY A 92 -8.72 -52.81 -4.65
C GLY A 92 -9.71 -52.90 -5.81
N VAL A 93 -10.43 -51.81 -6.12
CA VAL A 93 -11.33 -51.73 -7.28
C VAL A 93 -10.64 -50.91 -8.37
N GLU A 94 -10.71 -51.39 -9.61
CA GLU A 94 -10.29 -50.62 -10.79
C GLU A 94 -11.32 -49.52 -11.07
N VAL A 95 -10.88 -48.26 -11.01
CA VAL A 95 -11.75 -47.09 -11.20
C VAL A 95 -11.49 -46.44 -12.56
N ILE A 96 -10.26 -46.55 -13.06
CA ILE A 96 -9.83 -45.95 -14.31
C ILE A 96 -9.10 -47.03 -15.09
N GLU A 97 -9.58 -47.32 -16.29
CA GLU A 97 -8.84 -48.11 -17.27
C GLU A 97 -7.67 -47.27 -17.80
N ILE A 98 -6.47 -47.52 -17.27
CA ILE A 98 -5.27 -46.83 -17.73
C ILE A 98 -4.67 -47.64 -18.88
N LYS A 99 -4.82 -47.15 -20.12
CA LYS A 99 -4.05 -47.66 -21.26
C LYS A 99 -2.57 -47.30 -21.05
N ALA A 100 -1.73 -48.31 -20.91
CA ALA A 100 -0.28 -48.13 -20.93
C ALA A 100 0.10 -47.39 -22.23
N SER A 101 0.76 -46.25 -22.08
CA SER A 101 1.27 -45.41 -23.18
C SER A 101 2.65 -45.86 -23.61
#